data_AF-A0A8T7BKE1-F1
#
_entry.id   AF-A0A8T7BKE1-F1
#
_cell.length_a   1.000
_cell.length_b   1.000
_cell.length_c   1.000
_cell.angle_alpha   90.00
_cell.angle_beta   90.00
_cell.angle_gamma   90.00
#
_symmetry.space_group_name_H-M   'P 1'
#
loop_
_entity.id
_entity.type
_entity.pdbx_description
1 polymer ?
#
loop_
_entity_poly.entity_id
_entity_poly.type
_entity_poly.pdbx_seq_one_letter_code
_entity_poly.pdbx_strand_id
1 'polypeptide(L)' 'MMIIEREIEYEDNGKPFQGVIAYDDSNQGPAPGILISHAWGGQGEFDANKAR' A
#
# COMPACT_ATOMS: atom_id res chain seq x y z
N MET A 1 -5.78 -1.81 -17.71
CA MET A 1 -5.13 -2.98 -17.12
C MET A 1 -3.66 -2.68 -16.93
N MET A 2 -3.39 -1.93 -15.87
CA MET A 2 -2.07 -1.55 -15.40
C MET A 2 -2.11 -1.63 -13.87
N ILE A 3 -1.04 -2.12 -13.26
CA ILE A 3 -0.85 -1.98 -11.82
C ILE A 3 -0.53 -0.51 -11.55
N ILE A 4 -1.44 0.17 -10.85
CA ILE A 4 -1.24 1.53 -10.37
C ILE A 4 -0.62 1.42 -8.99
N GLU A 5 0.55 2.01 -8.80
CA GLU A 5 1.15 2.24 -7.48
C GLU A 5 0.99 3.71 -7.11
N ARG A 6 0.60 3.98 -5.87
CA ARG A 6 0.58 5.33 -5.31
C ARG A 6 0.93 5.33 -3.84
N GLU A 7 1.53 6.43 -3.40
CA GLU A 7 1.65 6.76 -1.99
C GLU A 7 0.29 7.18 -1.44
N ILE A 8 0.03 6.81 -0.20
CA ILE A 8 -1.15 7.21 0.55
C ILE A 8 -0.73 7.75 1.91
N GLU A 9 -1.43 8.77 2.38
CA GLU A 9 -1.38 9.19 3.77
C GLU A 9 -2.51 8.50 4.54
N TYR A 10 -2.23 8.08 5.76
CA TYR A 10 -3.23 7.53 6.68
C TYR A 10 -2.94 7.99 8.10
N GLU A 11 -3.94 7.90 8.96
CA GLU A 11 -3.83 8.28 10.36
C GLU A 11 -4.03 7.06 11.25
N ASP A 12 -3.20 6.92 12.27
CA ASP A 12 -3.47 6.04 13.40
C ASP A 12 -3.22 6.78 14.71
N ASN A 13 -4.23 6.77 15.60
CA ASN A 13 -4.19 7.44 16.89
C ASN A 13 -3.75 8.93 16.82
N GLY A 14 -4.24 9.68 15.84
CA GLY A 14 -3.91 11.11 15.66
C GLY A 14 -2.49 11.37 15.11
N LYS A 15 -1.76 10.33 14.71
CA LYS A 15 -0.45 10.45 14.08
C LYS A 15 -0.57 10.18 12.57
N PRO A 16 -0.02 11.05 11.72
CA PRO A 16 0.03 10.81 10.29
C PRO A 16 1.12 9.79 9.96
N PHE A 17 0.82 8.94 9.00
CA PHE A 17 1.71 7.94 8.44
C PHE A 17 1.58 7.94 6.92
N GLN A 18 2.56 7.35 6.26
CA GLN A 18 2.58 7.17 4.82
C GLN A 18 2.72 5.68 4.50
N GLY A 19 2.03 5.24 3.45
CA GLY A 19 2.06 3.88 2.94
C GLY A 19 2.05 3.86 1.42
N VAL A 20 2.22 2.67 0.85
CA VAL A 20 2.06 2.42 -0.59
C VAL A 20 0.89 1.49 -0.82
N ILE A 21 0.07 1.80 -1.82
CA ILE A 21 -0.97 0.90 -2.33
C ILE A 21 -0.72 0.63 -3.80
N ALA A 22 -0.84 -0.64 -4.18
CA ALA A 22 -0.81 -1.07 -5.56
C ALA A 22 -2.07 -1.89 -5.88
N TYR A 23 -2.68 -1.62 -7.03
CA TYR A 23 -3.88 -2.33 -7.48
C TYR A 23 -4.01 -2.34 -9.00
N ASP A 24 -4.71 -3.34 -9.53
CA ASP A 24 -5.08 -3.42 -10.94
C ASP A 24 -6.29 -2.53 -11.23
N ASP A 25 -6.12 -1.56 -12.14
CA ASP A 25 -7.15 -0.60 -12.54
C ASP A 25 -8.32 -1.18 -13.34
N SER A 26 -8.25 -2.45 -13.74
CA SER A 26 -9.34 -3.15 -14.42
C SER A 26 -10.49 -3.52 -13.48
N ASN A 27 -10.24 -3.64 -12.17
CA ASN A 27 -11.24 -3.98 -11.17
C ASN A 27 -11.88 -2.70 -10.59
N GLN A 28 -13.12 -2.41 -10.96
CA GLN A 28 -13.84 -1.21 -10.49
C GLN A 28 -14.70 -1.44 -9.23
N GLY A 29 -14.77 -2.68 -8.72
CA GLY A 29 -15.53 -3.05 -7.54
C GLY A 29 -14.65 -3.27 -6.30
N PRO A 30 -15.27 -3.40 -5.11
CA PRO A 30 -14.55 -3.80 -3.91
C PRO A 30 -13.80 -5.12 -4.12
N ALA A 31 -12.55 -5.18 -3.64
CA ALA A 31 -11.70 -6.35 -3.70
C ALA A 31 -11.10 -6.64 -2.32
N PRO A 32 -10.71 -7.90 -2.04
CA PRO A 32 -9.94 -8.22 -0.84
C PRO A 32 -8.63 -7.40 -0.81
N GLY A 33 -8.35 -6.76 0.33
CA GLY A 33 -7.09 -6.06 0.56
C GLY A 33 -6.06 -6.98 1.20
N ILE A 34 -4.79 -6.84 0.79
CA ILE A 34 -3.65 -7.48 1.45
C ILE A 34 -2.81 -6.37 2.09
N LEU A 35 -2.53 -6.51 3.39
CA LEU A 35 -1.62 -5.62 4.10
C LEU A 35 -0.24 -6.26 4.20
N ILE A 36 0.78 -5.53 3.75
CA ILE A 36 2.17 -5.94 3.88
C ILE A 36 2.77 -5.14 5.04
N SER A 37 3.06 -5.82 6.14
CA SER A 37 3.73 -5.21 7.28
C SER A 37 5.23 -5.19 7.02
N HIS A 38 5.84 -4.01 7.13
CA HIS A 38 7.28 -3.89 7.13
C HIS A 38 7.88 -4.53 8.40
N ALA A 39 9.18 -4.86 8.32
CA ALA A 39 9.95 -5.28 9.48
C ALA A 39 10.29 -4.08 10.40
N TRP A 40 11.02 -4.30 11.49
CA TRP A 40 11.32 -3.25 12.49
C TRP A 40 11.98 -1.97 11.93
N GLY A 41 12.61 -2.03 10.75
CA GLY A 41 13.29 -0.89 10.12
C GLY A 41 12.38 0.12 9.41
N GLY A 42 11.07 -0.10 9.37
CA GLY A 42 10.14 0.73 8.59
C GLY A 42 9.96 0.26 7.16
N GLN A 43 9.03 0.88 6.44
CA GLN A 43 8.74 0.58 5.03
C GLN A 43 9.91 0.99 4.14
N GLY A 44 10.45 0.04 3.37
CA GLY A 44 11.46 0.30 2.34
C GLY A 44 11.02 -0.17 0.95
N GLU A 45 11.95 -0.11 0.00
CA GLU A 45 11.71 -0.54 -1.39
C GLU A 45 11.32 -2.02 -1.50
N PHE A 46 11.85 -2.87 -0.61
CA PHE A 46 11.49 -4.29 -0.55
C PHE A 46 9.99 -4.50 -0.26
N ASP A 47 9.45 -3.76 0.71
CA ASP A 47 8.04 -3.87 1.10
C ASP A 47 7.12 -3.27 0.02
N ALA A 48 7.50 -2.14 -0.56
CA ALA A 48 6.76 -1.52 -1.66
C ALA A 48 6.71 -2.45 -2.90
N ASN A 49 7.82 -3.08 -3.25
CA ASN A 49 7.87 -4.04 -4.37
C ASN A 49 7.04 -5.31 -4.12
N LYS A 50 6.76 -5.66 -2.86
CA LYS A 50 5.85 -6.78 -2.52
C LYS A 50 4.38 -6.43 -2.77
N ALA A 51 4.03 -5.16 -2.82
CA ALA A 51 2.66 -4.70 -3.05
C ALA A 51 2.24 -4.78 -4.53
N ARG A 52 3.20 -4.64 -5.45
CA ARG A 52 3.00 -4.78 -6.90
C ARG A 52 2.85 -6.24 -7.32
#